data_AF-A0A086SY86-F1
#
_entry.id   AF-A0A086SY86-F1
#
_cell.length_a   1.000
_cell.length_b   1.000
_cell.length_c   1.000
_cell.angle_alpha   90.00
_cell.angle_beta   90.00
_cell.angle_gamma   90.00
#
_symmetry.space_group_name_H-M   'P 1'
#
loop_
_entity.id
_entity.type
_entity.pdbx_description
1 polymer ?
#
loop_
_entity_poly.entity_id
_entity_poly.type
_entity_poly.pdbx_seq_one_letter_code
_entity_poly.pdbx_strand_id
1 'polypeptide(L)'
;MSSRVSSRPDPQNYAQCSPGVLSYVATFFDLVGGMPSLMREESQIVIEVVLGEMTGTLESLRYGLIRENQKHIRGLDPRKFPDRYDGIDLSNIPDYVGGALTTFLHGVPLLRVQGASSRIRSYALRNLTVWVTHDRFLAEYLLLADSRRIKSHFRTALKERSVHFEQFLSGQLIGGGGCVMVEGFEWERGASVVESRSNAGKH
;
A
#
# COMPACT_ATOMS: atom_id res chain seq x y z
N MET A 1 2.30 47.44 -11.43
CA MET A 1 3.65 46.83 -11.38
C MET A 1 3.79 46.10 -10.05
N SER A 2 3.70 44.76 -10.06
CA SER A 2 4.05 43.93 -8.91
C SER A 2 4.71 42.68 -9.47
N SER A 3 6.04 42.66 -9.44
CA SER A 3 6.87 41.55 -9.87
C SER A 3 6.78 40.45 -8.83
N ARG A 4 6.00 39.39 -9.12
CA ARG A 4 6.13 38.12 -8.40
C ARG A 4 7.49 37.53 -8.77
N VAL A 5 8.45 37.66 -7.86
CA VAL A 5 9.70 36.92 -7.90
C VAL A 5 9.36 35.45 -7.74
N SER A 6 9.24 34.74 -8.86
CA SER A 6 9.29 33.28 -8.91
C SER A 6 10.74 32.89 -8.62
N SER A 7 11.12 32.81 -7.35
CA SER A 7 12.38 32.19 -6.98
C SER A 7 12.20 30.68 -7.11
N ARG A 8 12.42 30.14 -8.32
CA ARG A 8 12.68 28.71 -8.48
C ARG A 8 13.87 28.37 -7.58
N PRO A 9 13.77 27.36 -6.72
CA PRO A 9 14.90 26.97 -5.89
C PRO A 9 16.04 26.47 -6.81
N ASP A 10 17.23 27.05 -6.63
CA ASP A 10 18.43 26.73 -7.40
C ASP A 10 18.85 25.27 -7.14
N PRO A 11 18.94 24.41 -8.17
CA PRO A 11 19.37 23.01 -8.03
C PRO A 11 20.74 22.86 -7.37
N GLN A 12 21.58 23.90 -7.33
CA GLN A 12 22.88 23.85 -6.66
C GLN A 12 22.81 23.89 -5.13
N ASN A 13 21.69 24.36 -4.54
CA ASN A 13 21.54 24.44 -3.07
C ASN A 13 21.26 23.08 -2.40
N TYR A 14 20.84 22.06 -3.15
CA TYR A 14 20.53 20.74 -2.59
C TYR A 14 21.79 19.90 -2.30
N ALA A 15 22.93 20.26 -2.88
CA ALA A 15 24.19 19.53 -2.76
C ALA A 15 24.94 19.77 -1.43
N GLN A 16 24.43 20.63 -0.53
CA GLN A 16 25.16 21.02 0.69
C GLN A 16 24.70 20.32 1.98
N CYS A 17 23.71 19.42 1.94
CA CYS A 17 23.37 18.59 3.09
C CYS A 17 24.32 17.39 3.20
N SER A 18 24.86 17.16 4.41
CA SER A 18 25.89 16.17 4.74
C SER A 18 25.72 14.79 4.05
N PRO A 19 26.82 14.11 3.67
CA PRO A 19 26.74 12.89 2.88
C PRO A 19 26.11 11.75 3.70
N GLY A 20 24.98 11.23 3.22
CA GLY A 20 24.26 10.11 3.83
C GLY A 20 23.16 9.60 2.91
N VAL A 21 22.73 8.35 3.10
CA VAL A 21 21.68 7.71 2.29
C VAL A 21 20.38 8.53 2.27
N LEU A 22 20.03 9.17 3.39
CA LEU A 22 18.85 10.02 3.48
C LEU A 22 18.95 11.30 2.63
N SER A 23 20.15 11.82 2.40
CA SER A 23 20.37 12.98 1.52
C SER A 23 20.06 12.63 0.06
N TYR A 24 20.37 11.40 -0.38
CA TYR A 24 19.98 10.92 -1.71
C TYR A 24 18.47 10.77 -1.86
N VAL A 25 17.78 10.30 -0.81
CA VAL A 25 16.31 10.20 -0.79
C VAL A 25 15.67 11.59 -0.86
N ALA A 26 16.19 12.56 -0.10
CA ALA A 26 15.74 13.94 -0.17
C ALA A 26 15.90 14.53 -1.58
N THR A 27 17.09 14.39 -2.17
CA THR A 27 17.37 14.86 -3.55
C THR A 27 16.44 14.21 -4.58
N PHE A 28 16.15 12.92 -4.45
CA PHE A 28 15.19 12.24 -5.34
C PHE A 28 13.80 12.87 -5.26
N PHE A 29 13.28 13.10 -4.06
CA PHE A 29 11.95 13.69 -3.89
C PHE A 29 11.91 15.17 -4.28
N ASP A 30 12.98 15.94 -4.06
CA ASP A 30 13.10 17.31 -4.56
C ASP A 30 13.08 17.34 -6.10
N LEU A 31 13.76 16.39 -6.76
CA LEU A 31 13.73 16.25 -8.22
C LEU A 31 12.32 15.91 -8.73
N VAL A 32 11.65 14.93 -8.11
CA VAL A 32 10.29 14.51 -8.47
C VAL A 32 9.29 15.65 -8.25
N GLY A 33 9.40 16.38 -7.13
CA GLY A 33 8.56 17.54 -6.82
C GLY A 33 8.77 18.71 -7.77
N GLY A 34 9.99 18.86 -8.31
CA GLY A 34 10.33 19.89 -9.30
C GLY A 34 9.92 19.57 -10.74
N MET A 35 9.40 18.36 -11.03
CA MET A 35 9.03 17.97 -12.39
C MET A 35 7.77 18.70 -12.88
N PRO A 36 7.85 19.50 -13.97
CA PRO A 36 6.71 20.28 -14.47
C PRO A 36 5.52 19.44 -14.95
N SER A 37 5.75 18.18 -15.36
CA SER A 37 4.71 17.25 -15.79
C SER A 37 3.83 16.74 -14.64
N LEU A 38 4.37 16.75 -13.42
CA LEU A 38 3.66 16.43 -12.17
C LEU A 38 2.98 17.66 -11.56
N MET A 39 3.48 18.86 -11.89
CA MET A 39 2.96 20.14 -11.42
C MET A 39 2.09 20.80 -12.50
N ARG A 40 0.83 20.37 -12.63
CA ARG A 40 -0.19 21.27 -13.20
C ARG A 40 -0.26 22.51 -12.30
N GLU A 41 -0.38 23.71 -12.88
CA GLU A 41 -0.31 25.00 -12.15
C GLU A 41 -1.28 25.11 -10.95
N GLU A 42 -2.30 24.23 -10.88
CA GLU A 42 -3.29 24.17 -9.80
C GLU A 42 -3.14 22.97 -8.85
N SER A 43 -2.17 22.08 -9.06
CA SER A 43 -1.98 20.85 -8.28
C SER A 43 -0.61 20.82 -7.60
N GLN A 44 -0.57 21.20 -6.32
CA GLN A 44 0.63 21.01 -5.50
C GLN A 44 0.67 19.57 -4.98
N ILE A 45 1.71 18.82 -5.35
CA ILE A 45 2.00 17.53 -4.75
C ILE A 45 2.69 17.79 -3.41
N VAL A 46 2.16 17.19 -2.35
CA VAL A 46 2.73 17.26 -1.00
C VAL A 46 3.09 15.85 -0.56
N ILE A 47 4.34 15.66 -0.13
CA ILE A 47 4.89 14.36 0.25
C ILE A 47 5.19 14.38 1.75
N GLU A 48 4.64 13.40 2.49
CA GLU A 48 5.02 13.10 3.88
C GLU A 48 5.94 11.88 3.88
N VAL A 49 7.13 12.01 4.45
CA VAL A 49 8.05 10.88 4.65
C VAL A 49 8.01 10.48 6.12
N VAL A 50 7.58 9.26 6.39
CA VAL A 50 7.48 8.69 7.74
C VAL A 50 8.41 7.49 7.84
N LEU A 51 9.24 7.45 8.87
CA LEU A 51 10.17 6.34 9.14
C LEU A 51 9.71 5.56 10.37
N GLY A 52 9.53 4.24 10.21
CA GLY A 52 9.16 3.36 11.31
C GLY A 52 8.94 1.93 10.84
N GLU A 53 8.68 1.04 11.81
CA GLU A 53 8.22 -0.32 11.52
C GLU A 53 6.77 -0.28 11.03
N MET A 54 6.41 -1.18 10.10
CA MET A 54 5.12 -1.15 9.39
C MET A 54 3.93 -1.13 10.35
N THR A 55 3.85 -2.07 11.29
CA THR A 55 2.71 -2.22 12.21
C THR A 55 2.56 -0.98 13.07
N GLY A 56 3.64 -0.58 13.75
CA GLY A 56 3.63 0.60 14.61
C GLY A 56 3.29 1.88 13.85
N THR A 57 3.77 2.02 12.61
CA THR A 57 3.49 3.18 11.76
C THR A 57 2.02 3.21 11.32
N LEU A 58 1.48 2.09 10.84
CA LEU A 58 0.08 2.02 10.40
C LEU A 58 -0.90 2.22 11.56
N GLU A 59 -0.60 1.70 12.76
CA GLU A 59 -1.39 2.00 13.95
C GLU A 59 -1.30 3.46 14.35
N SER A 60 -0.09 4.03 14.38
CA SER A 60 0.10 5.43 14.73
C SER A 60 -0.63 6.36 13.76
N LEU A 61 -0.63 6.03 12.46
CA LEU A 61 -1.46 6.73 11.46
C LEU A 61 -2.95 6.59 11.78
N ARG A 62 -3.40 5.36 12.07
CA ARG A 62 -4.82 5.08 12.32
C ARG A 62 -5.38 5.86 13.52
N TYR A 63 -4.56 6.08 14.54
CA TYR A 63 -4.92 6.79 15.76
C TYR A 63 -4.45 8.25 15.79
N GLY A 64 -3.87 8.77 14.70
CA GLY A 64 -3.47 10.17 14.59
C GLY A 64 -2.22 10.55 15.40
N LEU A 65 -1.42 9.58 15.85
CA LEU A 65 -0.31 9.79 16.78
C LEU A 65 0.97 10.33 16.11
N ILE A 66 1.10 10.20 14.79
CA ILE A 66 2.33 10.60 14.07
C ILE A 66 2.57 12.12 14.09
N ARG A 67 1.49 12.90 14.12
CA ARG A 67 1.53 14.34 13.82
C ARG A 67 1.28 15.23 15.04
N GLU A 68 0.97 14.65 16.19
CA GLU A 68 0.52 15.36 17.39
C GLU A 68 1.53 16.41 17.90
N ASN A 69 2.83 16.18 17.68
CA ASN A 69 3.91 17.04 18.16
C ASN A 69 4.80 17.62 17.04
N GLN A 70 4.36 17.57 15.78
CA GLN A 70 5.15 18.07 14.66
C GLN A 70 4.94 19.57 14.45
N LYS A 71 6.05 20.30 14.23
CA LYS A 71 6.03 21.75 13.99
C LYS A 71 5.60 22.06 12.56
N HIS A 72 4.96 23.21 12.35
CA HIS A 72 4.74 23.76 11.02
C HIS A 72 6.08 24.10 10.35
N ILE A 73 6.29 23.58 9.15
CA ILE A 73 7.51 23.83 8.37
C ILE A 73 7.08 24.48 7.06
N ARG A 74 7.60 25.68 6.76
CA ARG A 74 7.37 26.38 5.48
C ARG A 74 5.89 26.51 5.09
N GLY A 75 5.02 26.76 6.07
CA GLY A 75 3.58 26.92 5.86
C GLY A 75 2.78 25.61 5.72
N LEU A 76 3.46 24.46 5.78
CA LEU A 76 2.85 23.14 5.80
C LEU A 76 2.47 22.76 7.23
N ASP A 77 1.19 22.44 7.45
CA ASP A 77 0.64 21.95 8.73
C ASP A 77 0.54 20.43 8.67
N PRO A 78 1.38 19.68 9.42
CA PRO A 78 1.37 18.22 9.42
C PRO A 78 -0.02 17.63 9.74
N ARG A 79 -0.83 18.32 10.54
CA ARG A 79 -2.18 17.85 10.93
C ARG A 79 -3.18 17.87 9.78
N LYS A 80 -2.83 18.46 8.64
CA LYS A 80 -3.67 18.48 7.43
C LYS A 80 -3.40 17.32 6.48
N PHE A 81 -2.37 16.51 6.73
CA PHE A 81 -2.17 15.30 5.94
C PHE A 81 -3.34 14.31 6.14
N PRO A 82 -3.65 13.48 5.13
CA PRO A 82 -4.75 12.53 5.22
C PRO A 82 -4.43 11.39 6.21
N ASP A 83 -5.47 10.95 6.93
CA ASP A 83 -5.47 9.75 7.79
C ASP A 83 -6.12 8.53 7.09
N ARG A 84 -6.67 8.77 5.89
CA ARG A 84 -7.32 7.76 5.05
C ARG A 84 -6.91 7.92 3.60
N TYR A 85 -6.59 6.81 2.96
CA TYR A 85 -5.96 6.77 1.65
C TYR A 85 -6.84 6.06 0.62
N ASP A 86 -6.74 6.51 -0.62
CA ASP A 86 -7.32 5.83 -1.78
C ASP A 86 -6.43 4.65 -2.22
N GLY A 87 -5.12 4.73 -2.01
CA GLY A 87 -4.18 3.69 -2.39
C GLY A 87 -3.10 3.52 -1.35
N ILE A 88 -2.82 2.27 -0.97
CA ILE A 88 -1.65 1.91 -0.15
C ILE A 88 -0.88 0.83 -0.91
N ASP A 89 0.42 1.02 -1.13
CA ASP A 89 1.30 0.03 -1.75
C ASP A 89 2.38 -0.33 -0.74
N LEU A 90 2.40 -1.59 -0.32
CA LEU A 90 3.27 -2.08 0.76
C LEU A 90 4.49 -2.83 0.23
N SER A 91 4.66 -2.95 -1.09
CA SER A 91 5.67 -3.84 -1.66
C SER A 91 5.56 -5.27 -1.05
N ASN A 92 6.68 -5.95 -0.87
CA ASN A 92 6.81 -7.23 -0.17
C ASN A 92 7.03 -7.09 1.35
N ILE A 93 6.82 -5.90 1.93
CA ILE A 93 7.03 -5.68 3.38
C ILE A 93 6.25 -6.69 4.24
N PRO A 94 4.97 -7.02 3.94
CA PRO A 94 4.20 -7.96 4.75
C PRO A 94 4.87 -9.32 4.94
N ASP A 95 5.63 -9.82 3.98
CA ASP A 95 6.32 -11.12 4.09
C ASP A 95 7.35 -11.14 5.23
N TYR A 96 7.90 -9.98 5.58
CA TYR A 96 8.90 -9.83 6.64
C TYR A 96 8.30 -9.52 8.02
N VAL A 97 7.02 -9.20 8.10
CA VAL A 97 6.37 -8.69 9.34
C VAL A 97 5.11 -9.48 9.73
N GLY A 98 5.05 -10.77 9.40
CA GLY A 98 3.97 -11.67 9.81
C GLY A 98 2.88 -11.92 8.76
N GLY A 99 3.13 -11.57 7.51
CA GLY A 99 2.27 -11.88 6.36
C GLY A 99 1.04 -10.97 6.24
N ALA A 100 0.00 -11.51 5.60
CA ALA A 100 -1.21 -10.75 5.26
C ALA A 100 -2.01 -10.27 6.49
N LEU A 101 -1.85 -10.90 7.66
CA LEU A 101 -2.62 -10.56 8.87
C LEU A 101 -2.44 -9.10 9.26
N THR A 102 -1.19 -8.66 9.34
CA THR A 102 -0.81 -7.28 9.70
C THR A 102 -1.38 -6.28 8.70
N THR A 103 -1.39 -6.65 7.42
CA THR A 103 -1.99 -5.82 6.35
C THR A 103 -3.49 -5.63 6.57
N PHE A 104 -4.21 -6.69 6.97
CA PHE A 104 -5.65 -6.62 7.22
C PHE A 104 -6.01 -5.88 8.50
N LEU A 105 -5.23 -6.07 9.57
CA LEU A 105 -5.50 -5.45 10.87
C LEU A 105 -5.15 -3.96 10.91
N HIS A 106 -4.08 -3.55 10.22
CA HIS A 106 -3.52 -2.20 10.35
C HIS A 106 -3.56 -1.40 9.05
N GLY A 107 -3.37 -2.03 7.89
CA GLY A 107 -3.38 -1.35 6.59
C GLY A 107 -4.79 -1.08 6.05
N VAL A 108 -5.63 -2.10 5.94
CA VAL A 108 -7.00 -1.98 5.41
C VAL A 108 -7.85 -0.92 6.12
N PRO A 109 -7.79 -0.77 7.46
CA PRO A 109 -8.57 0.27 8.15
C PRO A 109 -8.24 1.70 7.71
N LEU A 110 -7.04 1.94 7.16
CA LEU A 110 -6.60 3.22 6.61
C LEU A 110 -7.17 3.51 5.22
N LEU A 111 -7.83 2.56 4.56
CA LEU A 111 -8.50 2.82 3.30
C LEU A 111 -9.78 3.65 3.53
N ARG A 112 -10.06 4.57 2.60
CA ARG A 112 -11.34 5.29 2.54
C ARG A 112 -12.48 4.28 2.31
N VAL A 113 -13.60 4.50 2.99
CA VAL A 113 -14.75 3.59 2.96
C VAL A 113 -15.62 3.80 1.71
N GLN A 114 -15.63 5.00 1.15
CA GLN A 114 -16.60 5.43 0.12
C GLN A 114 -16.01 5.55 -1.30
N GLY A 115 -14.92 4.83 -1.60
CA GLY A 115 -14.31 4.83 -2.93
C GLY A 115 -14.28 3.45 -3.54
N ALA A 116 -15.01 3.24 -4.65
CA ALA A 116 -14.84 2.03 -5.48
C ALA A 116 -13.39 1.84 -5.99
N SER A 117 -12.61 2.93 -5.97
CA SER A 117 -11.20 2.94 -6.34
C SER A 117 -10.25 2.61 -5.19
N SER A 118 -10.71 2.56 -3.93
CA SER A 118 -9.79 2.37 -2.81
C SER A 118 -9.15 0.97 -2.85
N ARG A 119 -7.83 0.90 -2.65
CA ARG A 119 -7.08 -0.37 -2.71
C ARG A 119 -5.88 -0.38 -1.78
N ILE A 120 -5.56 -1.57 -1.26
CA ILE A 120 -4.22 -1.86 -0.72
C ILE A 120 -3.59 -2.97 -1.56
N ARG A 121 -2.31 -2.81 -1.91
CA ARG A 121 -1.54 -3.78 -2.67
C ARG A 121 -0.31 -4.21 -1.88
N SER A 122 -0.06 -5.50 -1.85
CA SER A 122 1.21 -6.09 -1.40
C SER A 122 1.63 -7.20 -2.34
N TYR A 123 2.91 -7.48 -2.37
CA TYR A 123 3.50 -8.62 -3.05
C TYR A 123 3.72 -9.72 -2.03
N ALA A 124 3.41 -10.95 -2.42
CA ALA A 124 3.63 -12.11 -1.58
C ALA A 124 4.63 -13.04 -2.27
N LEU A 125 5.82 -13.18 -1.69
CA LEU A 125 6.84 -14.14 -2.09
C LEU A 125 6.45 -15.53 -1.57
N ARG A 126 5.35 -16.05 -2.12
CA ARG A 126 4.94 -17.43 -1.92
C ARG A 126 6.10 -18.29 -2.39
N ASN A 127 6.78 -18.96 -1.47
CA ASN A 127 7.72 -20.00 -1.86
C ASN A 127 6.91 -21.09 -2.58
N LEU A 128 6.81 -20.98 -3.91
CA LEU A 128 5.80 -21.67 -4.74
C LEU A 128 5.89 -23.19 -4.64
N THR A 129 7.06 -23.71 -4.26
CA THR A 129 7.28 -25.14 -4.01
C THR A 129 6.59 -25.64 -2.74
N VAL A 130 6.25 -24.75 -1.80
CA VAL A 130 5.60 -25.08 -0.51
C VAL A 130 4.09 -24.81 -0.57
N TRP A 131 3.66 -23.72 -1.22
CA TRP A 131 2.27 -23.27 -1.20
C TRP A 131 1.64 -23.23 -2.58
N VAL A 132 0.92 -24.30 -2.94
CA VAL A 132 0.28 -24.48 -4.25
C VAL A 132 -0.82 -23.45 -4.54
N THR A 133 -1.59 -23.04 -3.53
CA THR A 133 -2.66 -22.03 -3.67
C THR A 133 -2.46 -20.86 -2.70
N HIS A 134 -2.93 -19.66 -3.09
CA HIS A 134 -2.85 -18.47 -2.24
C HIS A 134 -3.75 -18.63 -1.01
N ASP A 135 -4.94 -19.22 -1.19
CA ASP A 135 -5.80 -19.63 -0.10
C ASP A 135 -5.09 -20.49 0.95
N ARG A 136 -4.28 -21.49 0.54
CA ARG A 136 -3.53 -22.32 1.51
C ARG A 136 -2.41 -21.55 2.20
N PHE A 137 -1.75 -20.65 1.48
CA PHE A 137 -0.75 -19.74 2.06
C PHE A 137 -1.38 -18.83 3.12
N LEU A 138 -2.49 -18.16 2.79
CA LEU A 138 -3.22 -17.33 3.76
C LEU A 138 -3.78 -18.17 4.89
N ALA A 139 -4.28 -19.37 4.61
CA ALA A 139 -4.83 -20.22 5.64
C ALA A 139 -3.81 -20.60 6.70
N GLU A 140 -2.59 -20.93 6.27
CA GLU A 140 -1.51 -21.23 7.19
C GLU A 140 -1.02 -19.97 7.91
N TYR A 141 -0.73 -18.89 7.17
CA TYR A 141 -0.16 -17.67 7.74
C TYR A 141 -1.13 -16.88 8.63
N LEU A 142 -2.43 -17.04 8.42
CA LEU A 142 -3.48 -16.43 9.25
C LEU A 142 -4.05 -17.42 10.27
N LEU A 143 -3.66 -18.69 10.22
CA LEU A 143 -4.30 -19.80 10.94
C LEU A 143 -5.82 -19.88 10.67
N LEU A 144 -6.26 -19.54 9.45
CA LEU A 144 -7.67 -19.52 9.04
C LEU A 144 -7.96 -20.60 7.99
N ALA A 145 -8.92 -21.49 8.23
CA ALA A 145 -9.14 -22.64 7.33
C ALA A 145 -9.45 -22.30 5.85
N ASP A 146 -10.04 -21.14 5.54
CA ASP A 146 -10.34 -20.71 4.16
C ASP A 146 -10.52 -19.18 4.00
N SER A 147 -10.55 -18.71 2.75
CA SER A 147 -10.74 -17.30 2.38
C SER A 147 -12.11 -16.72 2.75
N ARG A 148 -13.14 -17.56 2.93
CA ARG A 148 -14.46 -17.10 3.38
C ARG A 148 -14.39 -16.60 4.83
N ARG A 149 -13.57 -17.24 5.66
CA ARG A 149 -13.30 -16.77 7.03
C ARG A 149 -12.53 -15.45 7.04
N ILE A 150 -11.58 -15.24 6.12
CA ILE A 150 -10.88 -13.96 5.97
C ILE A 150 -11.87 -12.83 5.71
N LYS A 151 -12.75 -13.02 4.72
CA LYS A 151 -13.82 -12.05 4.41
C LYS A 151 -14.73 -11.81 5.61
N SER A 152 -15.17 -12.86 6.29
CA SER A 152 -16.05 -12.76 7.45
C SER A 152 -15.42 -11.98 8.62
N HIS A 153 -14.17 -12.30 8.97
CA HIS A 153 -13.49 -11.72 10.13
C HIS A 153 -12.97 -10.31 9.86
N PHE A 154 -12.38 -10.06 8.69
CA PHE A 154 -11.71 -8.78 8.39
C PHE A 154 -12.53 -7.85 7.51
N ARG A 155 -13.66 -8.31 6.96
CA ARG A 155 -14.50 -7.56 6.02
C ARG A 155 -13.72 -7.09 4.78
N THR A 156 -12.85 -7.95 4.28
CA THR A 156 -11.99 -7.73 3.11
C THR A 156 -12.27 -8.73 2.00
N ALA A 157 -11.99 -8.36 0.76
CA ALA A 157 -12.01 -9.29 -0.37
C ALA A 157 -10.91 -8.95 -1.38
N LEU A 158 -10.49 -9.96 -2.15
CA LEU A 158 -9.65 -9.77 -3.33
C LEU A 158 -10.44 -9.06 -4.43
N LYS A 159 -9.80 -8.12 -5.13
CA LYS A 159 -10.37 -7.56 -6.36
C LYS A 159 -10.43 -8.61 -7.47
N GLU A 160 -11.40 -8.48 -8.36
CA GLU A 160 -11.65 -9.43 -9.48
C GLU A 160 -10.38 -9.77 -10.27
N ARG A 161 -9.55 -8.76 -10.56
CA ARG A 161 -8.26 -8.95 -11.22
C ARG A 161 -7.34 -9.92 -10.46
N SER A 162 -7.27 -9.79 -9.14
CA SER A 162 -6.47 -10.66 -8.29
C SER A 162 -7.09 -12.06 -8.14
N VAL A 163 -8.41 -12.18 -8.17
CA VAL A 163 -9.12 -13.48 -8.18
C VAL A 163 -8.83 -14.27 -9.47
N HIS A 164 -9.01 -13.65 -10.63
CA HIS A 164 -8.73 -14.29 -11.92
C HIS A 164 -7.27 -14.76 -12.01
N PHE A 165 -6.38 -13.93 -11.50
CA PHE A 165 -4.97 -14.22 -11.50
C PHE A 165 -4.60 -15.36 -10.53
N GLU A 166 -5.20 -15.42 -9.35
CA GLU A 166 -5.06 -16.57 -8.45
C GLU A 166 -5.49 -17.87 -9.12
N GLN A 167 -6.62 -17.88 -9.83
CA GLN A 167 -7.12 -19.06 -10.54
C GLN A 167 -6.15 -19.53 -11.63
N PHE A 168 -5.51 -18.61 -12.34
CA PHE A 168 -4.51 -18.93 -13.37
C PHE A 168 -3.32 -19.71 -12.79
N LEU A 169 -2.89 -19.37 -11.57
CA LEU A 169 -1.68 -19.92 -10.95
C LEU A 169 -1.94 -21.15 -10.09
N SER A 170 -3.19 -21.34 -9.68
CA SER A 170 -3.61 -22.42 -8.80
C SER A 170 -3.20 -23.78 -9.39
N GLY A 171 -2.28 -24.48 -8.74
CA GLY A 171 -1.80 -25.79 -9.19
C GLY A 171 -0.70 -25.76 -10.26
N GLN A 172 -0.19 -24.59 -10.65
CA GLN A 172 0.91 -24.49 -11.61
C GLN A 172 2.27 -24.30 -10.92
N LEU A 173 3.25 -25.13 -11.27
CA LEU A 173 4.65 -24.91 -10.93
C LEU A 173 5.27 -23.96 -11.96
N ILE A 174 5.50 -22.71 -11.57
CA ILE A 174 6.25 -21.77 -12.41
C ILE A 174 7.73 -22.11 -12.26
N GLY A 175 8.35 -22.56 -13.36
CA GLY A 175 9.77 -22.85 -13.43
C GLY A 175 10.61 -21.58 -13.31
N GLY A 176 11.01 -21.23 -12.09
CA GLY A 176 11.92 -20.14 -11.78
C GLY A 176 12.38 -20.26 -10.34
N GLY A 177 13.62 -20.71 -10.15
CA GLY A 177 14.21 -20.83 -8.82
C GLY A 177 14.25 -19.47 -8.12
N GLY A 178 13.66 -19.42 -6.92
CA GLY A 178 13.90 -18.37 -5.92
C GLY A 178 13.50 -16.95 -6.33
N CYS A 179 12.40 -16.46 -5.75
CA CYS A 179 12.03 -15.04 -5.74
C CYS A 179 11.81 -14.41 -7.13
N VAL A 180 10.87 -14.94 -7.90
CA VAL A 180 10.24 -14.08 -8.90
C VAL A 180 9.14 -13.29 -8.17
N MET A 181 9.31 -11.97 -8.03
CA MET A 181 8.30 -11.02 -7.53
C MET A 181 7.14 -10.91 -8.53
N VAL A 182 6.51 -12.03 -8.90
CA VAL A 182 5.60 -12.04 -10.07
C VAL A 182 4.33 -11.25 -9.76
N GLU A 183 3.94 -11.07 -8.47
CA GLU A 183 2.50 -10.96 -8.17
C GLU A 183 2.16 -10.00 -7.03
N GLY A 184 1.46 -8.92 -7.40
CA GLY A 184 0.78 -8.04 -6.46
C GLY A 184 -0.68 -8.45 -6.29
N PHE A 185 -1.11 -8.65 -5.05
CA PHE A 185 -2.52 -8.90 -4.71
C PHE A 185 -3.18 -7.60 -4.25
N GLU A 186 -4.34 -7.30 -4.83
CA GLU A 186 -5.13 -6.13 -4.48
C GLU A 186 -6.33 -6.50 -3.63
N TRP A 187 -6.44 -5.83 -2.49
CA TRP A 187 -7.51 -6.03 -1.54
C TRP A 187 -8.36 -4.77 -1.42
N GLU A 188 -9.65 -4.98 -1.19
CA GLU A 188 -10.62 -3.93 -0.91
C GLU A 188 -11.38 -4.16 0.39
N ARG A 189 -11.91 -3.07 0.94
CA ARG A 189 -12.68 -3.05 2.18
C ARG A 189 -14.16 -3.03 1.86
N GLY A 190 -14.95 -3.91 2.49
CA GLY A 190 -16.41 -3.82 2.45
C GLY A 190 -17.12 -4.51 1.29
N ALA A 191 -16.49 -5.48 0.61
CA ALA A 191 -17.14 -6.22 -0.48
C ALA A 191 -18.44 -6.92 -0.02
N SER A 192 -19.56 -6.56 -0.63
CA SER A 192 -20.87 -7.17 -0.39
C SER A 192 -20.84 -8.68 -0.64
N VAL A 193 -21.74 -9.41 0.02
CA VAL A 193 -21.94 -10.85 -0.15
C VAL A 193 -22.43 -11.11 -1.58
N VAL A 194 -21.53 -11.42 -2.50
CA VAL A 194 -21.92 -12.13 -3.72
C VAL A 194 -21.83 -13.62 -3.37
N GLU A 195 -22.93 -14.15 -2.87
CA GLU A 195 -23.15 -15.59 -2.88
C GLU A 195 -23.19 -16.03 -4.35
N SER A 196 -22.14 -16.70 -4.81
CA SER A 196 -22.25 -17.50 -6.02
C SER A 196 -23.24 -18.62 -5.73
N ARG A 197 -24.49 -18.44 -6.16
CA ARG A 197 -25.45 -19.55 -6.27
C ARG A 197 -24.87 -20.54 -7.26
N SER A 198 -24.24 -21.60 -6.78
CA SER A 198 -24.04 -22.78 -7.60
C SER A 198 -25.42 -23.38 -7.84
N ASN A 199 -25.85 -23.35 -9.11
CA ASN A 199 -26.95 -24.19 -9.56
C ASN A 199 -26.52 -25.64 -9.35
N ALA A 200 -26.98 -26.24 -8.25
CA ALA A 200 -27.04 -27.68 -8.13
C ALA A 200 -27.99 -28.18 -9.22
N GLY A 201 -27.41 -28.66 -10.33
CA GLY A 201 -28.13 -29.36 -11.37
C GLY A 201 -28.84 -30.56 -10.77
N LYS A 202 -30.18 -30.49 -10.77
CA LYS A 202 -31.04 -31.67 -10.74
C LYS A 202 -31.00 -32.29 -12.13
N HIS A 203 -30.47 -33.50 -12.21
CA HIS A 203 -30.97 -34.70 -12.90
C HIS A 203 -29.81 -35.58 -13.35
#